data_AF-A0A940KIW9-F1
#
_entry.id   AF-A0A940KIW9-F1
#
_cell.length_a   1.000
_cell.length_b   1.000
_cell.length_c   1.000
_cell.angle_alpha   90.00
_cell.angle_beta   90.00
_cell.angle_gamma   90.00
#
_symmetry.space_group_name_H-M   'P 1'
#
loop_
_entity.id
_entity.type
_entity.pdbx_description
1 polymer ?
#
loop_
_entity_poly.entity_id
_entity_poly.type
_entity_poly.pdbx_seq_one_letter_code
_entity_poly.pdbx_strand_id
1 'polypeptide(L)'
;MRNNHYLKPFLLIILLVSAFNGMSQSDSAAVNLVSIRLDSCIGKSCWFASLPKGDHIPDSAIPYLPFKPGIVSHFYPNRPPSAELMEKDNYLRFALYNGSDSNERIFFLPGFYCKNISLFKFSAEDPHGQFELKPEGMESKKFPGSMLIELKPRERAVYYCRFNFVRTNINIFTPYLVETDYLSQWITRKRDLDYSLDILTYVATGVMMMMVFYSFAVFVQNRNKEFIYYAIYTLCTACLLFGKSYMNMSASWFHYFYEEYLDFMIMIASVFFYLIFVRQFLNTKENHPWLDKFLRITRWPLAALATIFTILYFTTSKYVVLNNMEFVIKIFFLLIAIMFIVYSIKRNDPLLNYLAGGSFALIFFSIISQGIIMFGWNFSSSIKLLNRALFYYELGLVIELILFLSGLAYKNRRDIIERVKERERLKLDNERKEFEKQMAVVTATQHERDRISADMHDELGSGVTAIRLMSEILKTRMKEQSFPELEKISNSANDLLGKMNTIIWTMKSSNDTVESLVAYI
;
A
#
# COMPACT_ATOMS: atom_id res chain seq x y z
N MET A 1 -36.46 -6.81 43.34
CA MET A 1 -37.86 -6.73 43.79
C MET A 1 -38.73 -6.27 42.62
N ARG A 2 -39.70 -7.11 42.23
CA ARG A 2 -41.04 -6.78 41.72
C ARG A 2 -41.18 -6.04 40.36
N ASN A 3 -41.23 -6.81 39.27
CA ASN A 3 -42.38 -6.90 38.32
C ASN A 3 -41.91 -7.54 37.01
N ASN A 4 -42.12 -8.86 36.84
CA ASN A 4 -41.90 -9.52 35.55
C ASN A 4 -42.84 -10.73 35.31
N HIS A 5 -44.06 -10.68 35.86
CA HIS A 5 -45.02 -11.78 35.76
C HIS A 5 -46.12 -11.59 34.69
N TYR A 6 -46.16 -10.45 33.99
CA TYR A 6 -47.19 -10.18 32.97
C TYR A 6 -46.72 -10.30 31.50
N LEU A 7 -45.42 -10.46 31.23
CA LEU A 7 -44.92 -10.60 29.85
C LEU A 7 -45.07 -12.03 29.28
N LYS A 8 -44.98 -13.06 30.13
CA LYS A 8 -45.10 -14.47 29.72
C LYS A 8 -46.49 -14.89 29.23
N PRO A 9 -47.62 -14.47 29.85
CA PRO A 9 -48.95 -14.81 29.32
C PRO A 9 -49.33 -13.97 28.09
N PHE A 10 -48.77 -12.76 27.92
CA PHE A 10 -49.07 -11.90 26.76
C PHE A 10 -48.41 -12.43 25.47
N LEU A 11 -47.20 -12.99 25.56
CA LEU A 11 -46.53 -13.68 24.45
C LEU A 11 -47.24 -14.98 24.06
N LEU A 12 -47.81 -15.69 25.04
CA LEU A 12 -48.61 -16.91 24.83
C LEU A 12 -49.98 -16.63 24.20
N ILE A 13 -50.63 -15.51 24.55
CA ILE A 13 -51.90 -15.09 23.94
C ILE A 13 -51.70 -14.58 22.51
N ILE A 14 -50.57 -13.90 22.22
CA ILE A 14 -50.20 -13.54 20.84
C ILE A 14 -49.87 -14.79 20.01
N LEU A 15 -49.25 -15.82 20.60
CA LEU A 15 -49.03 -17.13 19.96
C LEU A 15 -50.33 -17.93 19.72
N LEU A 16 -51.33 -17.81 20.60
CA LEU A 16 -52.63 -18.48 20.45
C LEU A 16 -53.58 -17.77 19.48
N VAL A 17 -53.53 -16.43 19.41
CA VAL A 17 -54.31 -15.65 18.43
C VAL A 17 -53.66 -15.66 17.04
N SER A 18 -52.34 -15.88 16.94
CA SER A 18 -51.68 -16.17 15.65
C SER A 18 -51.88 -17.63 15.19
N ALA A 19 -52.10 -18.58 16.11
CA ALA A 19 -52.39 -19.97 15.77
C ALA A 19 -53.68 -20.14 14.93
N PHE A 20 -54.70 -19.29 15.14
CA PHE A 20 -55.95 -19.34 14.36
C PHE A 20 -55.88 -18.59 13.03
N ASN A 21 -54.97 -17.63 12.86
CA ASN A 21 -54.75 -16.93 11.59
C ASN A 21 -53.73 -17.62 10.67
N GLY A 22 -52.97 -18.59 11.18
CA GLY A 22 -51.95 -19.32 10.41
C GLY A 22 -52.48 -20.45 9.52
N MET A 23 -53.71 -20.93 9.73
CA MET A 23 -54.26 -22.09 8.99
C MET A 23 -54.99 -21.72 7.69
N SER A 24 -55.07 -20.44 7.32
CA SER A 24 -55.74 -20.00 6.08
C SER A 24 -54.95 -18.92 5.34
N GLN A 25 -53.65 -19.14 5.14
CA GLN A 25 -52.84 -18.28 4.26
C GLN A 25 -52.64 -18.97 2.90
N SER A 26 -53.29 -18.39 1.88
CA SER A 26 -53.43 -18.91 0.52
C SER A 26 -52.16 -19.54 -0.05
N ASP A 27 -52.35 -20.76 -0.54
CA ASP A 27 -51.42 -21.72 -1.10
C ASP A 27 -50.92 -21.34 -2.52
N SER A 28 -50.75 -20.04 -2.76
CA SER A 28 -50.61 -19.47 -4.10
C SER A 28 -49.15 -19.48 -4.60
N ALA A 29 -48.93 -20.40 -5.55
CA ALA A 29 -47.78 -20.58 -6.46
C ALA A 29 -46.51 -21.25 -5.89
N ALA A 30 -46.57 -22.58 -5.72
CA ALA A 30 -45.37 -23.40 -5.68
C ALA A 30 -44.58 -23.28 -7.00
N VAL A 31 -43.26 -23.13 -6.90
CA VAL A 31 -42.40 -23.05 -8.08
C VAL A 31 -42.22 -24.45 -8.65
N ASN A 32 -42.62 -24.65 -9.91
CA ASN A 32 -42.45 -25.94 -10.59
C ASN A 32 -40.99 -26.10 -11.05
N LEU A 33 -40.30 -27.13 -10.55
CA LEU A 33 -38.91 -27.40 -10.88
C LEU A 33 -38.68 -27.63 -12.38
N VAL A 34 -39.61 -28.29 -13.06
CA VAL A 34 -39.53 -28.59 -14.50
C VAL A 34 -39.52 -27.32 -15.36
N SER A 35 -40.05 -26.21 -14.84
CA SER A 35 -40.05 -24.93 -15.55
C SER A 35 -38.67 -24.23 -15.53
N ILE A 36 -37.75 -24.69 -14.67
CA ILE A 36 -36.42 -24.11 -14.49
C ILE A 36 -35.47 -24.80 -15.46
N ARG A 37 -34.99 -24.06 -16.47
CA ARG A 37 -34.05 -24.62 -17.47
C ARG A 37 -32.57 -24.50 -17.11
N LEU A 38 -32.19 -23.52 -16.30
CA LEU A 38 -30.79 -23.21 -15.95
C LEU A 38 -30.74 -22.63 -14.54
N ASP A 39 -31.41 -21.51 -14.37
CA ASP A 39 -31.59 -20.83 -13.10
C ASP A 39 -32.91 -20.05 -13.06
N SER A 40 -33.44 -19.83 -11.86
CA SER A 40 -34.64 -19.03 -11.64
C SER A 40 -34.50 -18.22 -10.35
N CYS A 41 -34.77 -16.91 -10.44
CA CYS A 41 -34.88 -16.06 -9.26
C CYS A 41 -36.27 -16.24 -8.64
N ILE A 42 -36.33 -16.76 -7.42
CA ILE A 42 -37.60 -17.07 -6.74
C ILE A 42 -38.03 -16.00 -5.74
N GLY A 43 -37.39 -14.83 -5.73
CA GLY A 43 -37.67 -13.77 -4.75
C GLY A 43 -39.14 -13.31 -4.69
N LYS A 44 -39.89 -13.37 -5.80
CA LYS A 44 -41.33 -13.06 -5.81
C LYS A 44 -42.19 -14.15 -5.16
N SER A 45 -41.72 -15.39 -5.19
CA SER A 45 -42.35 -16.57 -4.61
C SER A 45 -41.82 -16.90 -3.21
N CYS A 46 -41.06 -15.97 -2.60
CA CYS A 46 -40.52 -16.13 -1.26
C CYS A 46 -41.28 -15.26 -0.26
N TRP A 47 -41.52 -15.82 0.92
CA TRP A 47 -41.96 -15.08 2.10
C TRP A 47 -40.79 -14.94 3.05
N PHE A 48 -40.75 -13.82 3.78
CA PHE A 48 -39.62 -13.47 4.63
C PHE A 48 -40.07 -13.15 6.06
N ALA A 49 -39.28 -13.60 7.03
CA ALA A 49 -39.38 -13.22 8.44
C ALA A 49 -37.96 -12.97 8.99
N SER A 50 -37.85 -12.10 9.98
CA SER A 50 -36.57 -11.82 10.66
C SER A 50 -36.81 -11.62 12.14
N LEU A 51 -35.89 -12.09 12.96
CA LEU A 51 -35.97 -12.00 14.42
C LEU A 51 -34.65 -11.48 15.01
N PRO A 52 -34.66 -10.83 16.18
CA PRO A 52 -33.44 -10.46 16.88
C PRO A 52 -32.54 -11.68 17.11
N LYS A 53 -31.22 -11.53 16.93
CA LYS A 53 -30.26 -12.59 17.25
C LYS A 53 -30.35 -12.97 18.73
N GLY A 54 -30.38 -14.27 19.01
CA GLY A 54 -30.38 -14.82 20.37
C GLY A 54 -31.73 -15.35 20.86
N ASP A 55 -32.82 -15.08 20.14
CA ASP A 55 -34.07 -15.81 20.31
C ASP A 55 -33.92 -17.17 19.61
N HIS A 56 -33.28 -18.13 20.30
CA HIS A 56 -33.23 -19.52 19.84
C HIS A 56 -34.64 -20.12 19.92
N ILE A 57 -35.42 -19.85 18.88
CA ILE A 57 -36.67 -20.55 18.61
C ILE A 57 -36.31 -22.00 18.23
N PRO A 58 -37.00 -22.99 18.81
CA PRO A 58 -36.83 -24.37 18.36
C PRO A 58 -37.17 -24.46 16.88
N ASP A 59 -36.47 -25.32 16.15
CA ASP A 59 -36.64 -25.41 14.69
C ASP A 59 -38.10 -25.78 14.31
N SER A 60 -38.82 -26.47 15.20
CA SER A 60 -40.25 -26.80 15.06
C SER A 60 -41.18 -25.57 15.09
N ALA A 61 -40.72 -24.45 15.64
CA ALA A 61 -41.46 -23.20 15.67
C ALA A 61 -41.29 -22.35 14.39
N ILE A 62 -40.32 -22.71 13.52
CA ILE A 62 -40.01 -21.94 12.30
C ILE A 62 -41.25 -21.77 11.39
N PRO A 63 -42.09 -22.78 11.13
CA PRO A 63 -43.27 -22.63 10.27
C PRO A 63 -44.28 -21.59 10.76
N TYR A 64 -44.33 -21.33 12.07
CA TYR A 64 -45.31 -20.44 12.71
C TYR A 64 -44.83 -18.98 12.78
N LEU A 65 -43.66 -18.67 12.23
CA LEU A 65 -43.17 -17.30 12.18
C LEU A 65 -44.05 -16.41 11.28
N PRO A 66 -44.12 -15.10 11.58
CA PRO A 66 -44.94 -14.16 10.82
C PRO A 66 -44.30 -13.81 9.47
N PHE A 67 -44.36 -14.76 8.54
CA PHE A 67 -43.84 -14.64 7.18
C PHE A 67 -44.64 -13.63 6.35
N LYS A 68 -43.95 -12.65 5.76
CA LYS A 68 -44.56 -11.62 4.92
C LYS A 68 -44.17 -11.81 3.45
N PRO A 69 -45.12 -11.90 2.51
CA PRO A 69 -44.84 -11.99 1.08
C PRO A 69 -44.27 -10.68 0.52
N GLY A 70 -43.58 -10.76 -0.62
CA GLY A 70 -43.18 -9.59 -1.42
C GLY A 70 -42.03 -8.74 -0.85
N ILE A 71 -41.57 -8.99 0.39
CA ILE A 71 -40.42 -8.28 0.96
C ILE A 71 -39.15 -8.53 0.14
N VAL A 72 -38.90 -9.78 -0.24
CA VAL A 72 -37.69 -10.18 -0.96
C VAL A 72 -37.60 -9.51 -2.34
N SER A 73 -38.74 -9.29 -3.02
CA SER A 73 -38.75 -8.60 -4.31
C SER A 73 -38.34 -7.12 -4.26
N HIS A 74 -38.34 -6.48 -3.08
CA HIS A 74 -37.91 -5.08 -2.93
C HIS A 74 -36.37 -4.92 -2.98
N PHE A 75 -35.62 -5.99 -2.74
CA PHE A 75 -34.15 -6.00 -2.80
C PHE A 75 -33.63 -6.32 -4.22
N TYR A 76 -34.54 -6.59 -5.16
CA TYR A 76 -34.23 -6.94 -6.54
C TYR A 76 -34.07 -5.70 -7.43
N PRO A 77 -33.09 -5.64 -8.35
CA PRO A 77 -31.81 -6.34 -8.38
C PRO A 77 -30.67 -5.53 -7.75
N ASN A 78 -30.92 -4.30 -7.27
CA ASN A 78 -29.88 -3.29 -7.01
C ASN A 78 -29.93 -2.66 -5.60
N ARG A 79 -30.70 -3.20 -4.65
CA ARG A 79 -30.78 -2.63 -3.30
C ARG A 79 -30.26 -3.64 -2.28
N PRO A 80 -29.11 -3.40 -1.63
CA PRO A 80 -28.64 -4.27 -0.58
C PRO A 80 -29.64 -4.31 0.59
N PRO A 81 -29.70 -5.41 1.35
CA PRO A 81 -30.51 -5.50 2.56
C PRO A 81 -30.15 -4.41 3.56
N SER A 82 -31.12 -3.97 4.36
CA SER A 82 -30.86 -2.94 5.38
C SER A 82 -29.87 -3.43 6.44
N ALA A 83 -29.10 -2.50 7.01
CA ALA A 83 -28.09 -2.81 8.03
C ALA A 83 -28.65 -3.58 9.25
N GLU A 84 -29.91 -3.33 9.61
CA GLU A 84 -30.58 -4.05 10.71
C GLU A 84 -30.72 -5.55 10.47
N LEU A 85 -30.84 -5.99 9.21
CA LEU A 85 -30.97 -7.42 8.88
C LEU A 85 -29.67 -8.20 9.15
N MET A 86 -28.52 -7.51 9.16
CA MET A 86 -27.22 -8.10 9.52
C MET A 86 -27.16 -8.53 10.99
N GLU A 87 -27.98 -7.90 11.83
CA GLU A 87 -28.07 -8.14 13.29
C GLU A 87 -29.21 -9.10 13.66
N LYS A 88 -29.92 -9.65 12.68
CA LYS A 88 -31.07 -10.53 12.85
C LYS A 88 -30.79 -11.94 12.35
N ASP A 89 -31.54 -12.90 12.88
CA ASP A 89 -31.71 -14.22 12.29
C ASP A 89 -32.80 -14.13 11.23
N ASN A 90 -32.47 -14.53 10.01
CA ASN A 90 -33.33 -14.33 8.84
C ASN A 90 -33.89 -15.66 8.37
N TYR A 91 -35.18 -15.63 8.00
CA TYR A 91 -35.95 -16.81 7.63
C TYR A 91 -36.65 -16.57 6.29
N LEU A 92 -36.56 -17.57 5.41
CA LEU A 92 -37.16 -17.52 4.09
C LEU A 92 -38.02 -18.76 3.87
N ARG A 93 -39.28 -18.57 3.49
CA ARG A 93 -40.23 -19.64 3.18
C ARG A 93 -40.53 -19.64 1.69
N PHE A 94 -40.54 -20.81 1.07
CA PHE A 94 -40.90 -21.00 -0.33
C PHE A 94 -41.45 -22.41 -0.56
N ALA A 95 -42.29 -22.60 -1.58
CA ALA A 95 -42.86 -23.89 -1.92
C ALA A 95 -42.33 -24.35 -3.28
N LEU A 96 -41.97 -25.63 -3.38
CA LEU A 96 -41.50 -26.27 -4.61
C LEU A 96 -42.44 -27.41 -4.98
N TYR A 97 -42.58 -27.63 -6.29
CA TYR A 97 -43.33 -28.74 -6.86
C TYR A 97 -42.50 -29.43 -7.93
N ASN A 98 -42.36 -30.76 -7.86
CA ASN A 98 -41.78 -31.54 -8.93
C ASN A 98 -42.88 -32.03 -9.88
N GLY A 99 -43.03 -31.37 -11.03
CA GLY A 99 -44.01 -31.79 -12.04
C GLY A 99 -43.59 -32.97 -12.92
N SER A 100 -42.41 -33.55 -12.72
CA SER A 100 -41.90 -34.68 -13.52
C SER A 100 -42.27 -36.04 -12.90
N ASP A 101 -42.05 -37.09 -13.68
CA ASP A 101 -42.17 -38.48 -13.23
C ASP A 101 -40.81 -39.04 -12.69
N SER A 102 -39.77 -38.21 -12.57
CA SER A 102 -38.43 -38.55 -12.05
C SER A 102 -38.05 -37.75 -10.80
N ASN A 103 -37.03 -38.19 -10.06
CA ASN A 103 -36.47 -37.38 -8.97
C ASN A 103 -35.76 -36.15 -9.56
N GLU A 104 -36.12 -34.97 -9.09
CA GLU A 104 -35.48 -33.72 -9.51
C GLU A 104 -34.55 -33.20 -8.42
N ARG A 105 -33.37 -32.72 -8.84
CA ARG A 105 -32.34 -32.19 -7.97
C ARG A 105 -31.99 -30.77 -8.38
N ILE A 106 -31.91 -29.86 -7.42
CA ILE A 106 -31.64 -28.44 -7.69
C ILE A 106 -30.86 -27.81 -6.54
N PHE A 107 -29.98 -26.86 -6.83
CA PHE A 107 -29.33 -26.06 -5.81
C PHE A 107 -30.17 -24.84 -5.45
N PHE A 108 -30.34 -24.61 -4.15
CA PHE A 108 -30.93 -23.40 -3.61
C PHE A 108 -29.84 -22.51 -3.00
N LEU A 109 -29.91 -21.22 -3.30
CA LEU A 109 -29.07 -20.18 -2.72
C LEU A 109 -29.96 -19.05 -2.18
N PRO A 110 -29.84 -18.66 -0.90
CA PRO A 110 -30.59 -17.51 -0.36
C PRO A 110 -30.07 -16.16 -0.91
N GLY A 111 -28.80 -16.10 -1.28
CA GLY A 111 -28.12 -14.90 -1.77
C GLY A 111 -26.60 -15.03 -1.69
N PHE A 112 -25.88 -13.98 -2.09
CA PHE A 112 -24.44 -13.88 -1.85
C PHE A 112 -24.18 -13.24 -0.49
N TYR A 113 -23.06 -13.61 0.13
CA TYR A 113 -22.66 -13.14 1.47
C TYR A 113 -23.63 -13.59 2.59
N CYS A 114 -24.17 -14.82 2.49
CA CYS A 114 -24.97 -15.46 3.53
C CYS A 114 -24.15 -16.57 4.21
N LYS A 115 -24.26 -16.69 5.54
CA LYS A 115 -23.58 -17.70 6.37
C LYS A 115 -24.57 -18.40 7.31
N ASN A 116 -24.13 -19.50 7.93
CA ASN A 116 -24.95 -20.33 8.85
C ASN A 116 -26.29 -20.76 8.20
N ILE A 117 -26.24 -21.15 6.93
CA ILE A 117 -27.44 -21.51 6.16
C ILE A 117 -27.93 -22.87 6.67
N SER A 118 -29.22 -22.98 6.98
CA SER A 118 -29.89 -24.22 7.38
C SER A 118 -31.20 -24.31 6.61
N LEU A 119 -31.47 -25.46 5.98
CA LEU A 119 -32.69 -25.68 5.21
C LEU A 119 -33.54 -26.75 5.88
N PHE A 120 -34.84 -26.50 5.96
CA PHE A 120 -35.82 -27.40 6.57
C PHE A 120 -36.92 -27.70 5.56
N LYS A 121 -37.34 -28.97 5.48
CA LYS A 121 -38.46 -29.41 4.64
C LYS A 121 -39.62 -29.78 5.54
N PHE A 122 -40.78 -29.20 5.23
CA PHE A 122 -42.05 -29.53 5.87
C PHE A 122 -43.02 -30.02 4.79
N SER A 123 -43.62 -31.18 5.03
CA SER A 123 -44.66 -31.73 4.15
C SER A 123 -45.98 -31.02 4.42
N ALA A 124 -46.78 -30.81 3.36
CA ALA A 124 -48.13 -30.28 3.50
C ALA A 124 -49.08 -31.28 4.21
N GLU A 125 -48.74 -32.57 4.20
CA GLU A 125 -49.56 -33.67 4.72
C GLU A 125 -49.25 -34.03 6.19
N ASP A 126 -48.11 -33.58 6.71
CA ASP A 126 -47.72 -33.76 8.12
C ASP A 126 -47.03 -32.48 8.65
N PRO A 127 -47.78 -31.58 9.31
CA PRO A 127 -47.24 -30.36 9.91
C PRO A 127 -46.22 -30.61 11.02
N HIS A 128 -46.18 -31.83 11.58
CA HIS A 128 -45.25 -32.24 12.64
C HIS A 128 -44.06 -33.05 12.13
N GLY A 129 -44.10 -33.50 10.86
CA GLY A 129 -43.03 -34.20 10.16
C GLY A 129 -41.89 -33.26 9.79
N GLN A 130 -41.15 -32.81 10.80
CA GLN A 130 -40.00 -31.95 10.63
C GLN A 130 -38.79 -32.76 10.16
N PHE A 131 -38.31 -32.49 8.95
CA PHE A 131 -37.00 -32.97 8.50
C PHE A 131 -36.07 -31.76 8.36
N GLU A 132 -35.10 -31.62 9.26
CA GLU A 132 -33.95 -30.75 9.01
C GLU A 132 -33.20 -31.36 7.82
N LEU A 133 -33.20 -30.68 6.68
CA LEU A 133 -32.27 -30.96 5.58
C LEU A 133 -30.93 -30.32 5.96
N LYS A 134 -30.34 -30.83 7.03
CA LYS A 134 -28.90 -30.76 7.21
C LYS A 134 -28.38 -32.16 6.98
N PRO A 135 -27.53 -32.29 5.97
CA PRO A 135 -26.43 -33.19 6.14
C PRO A 135 -25.14 -32.49 5.74
N GLU A 136 -24.14 -32.65 6.60
CA GLU A 136 -22.76 -32.72 6.15
C GLU A 136 -22.73 -33.50 4.81
N GLY A 137 -22.38 -32.82 3.70
CA GLY A 137 -22.30 -33.42 2.37
C GLY A 137 -23.33 -32.97 1.31
N MET A 138 -24.37 -32.19 1.63
CA MET A 138 -25.26 -31.56 0.61
C MET A 138 -24.84 -30.14 0.19
N GLU A 139 -23.83 -29.56 0.84
CA GLU A 139 -23.20 -28.34 0.36
C GLU A 139 -22.33 -28.65 -0.87
N SER A 140 -22.49 -27.84 -1.91
CA SER A 140 -21.61 -27.95 -3.06
C SER A 140 -20.18 -27.61 -2.65
N LYS A 141 -19.23 -28.52 -2.85
CA LYS A 141 -17.78 -28.20 -2.80
C LYS A 141 -17.42 -27.03 -3.72
N LYS A 142 -18.21 -26.81 -4.77
CA LYS A 142 -18.00 -25.73 -5.74
C LYS A 142 -18.48 -24.37 -5.21
N PHE A 143 -19.42 -24.35 -4.27
CA PHE A 143 -19.88 -23.14 -3.59
C PHE A 143 -20.44 -23.46 -2.18
N PRO A 144 -19.64 -23.26 -1.11
CA PRO A 144 -19.96 -23.55 0.31
C PRO A 144 -21.14 -22.76 0.93
N GLY A 145 -22.09 -22.31 0.12
CA GLY A 145 -23.33 -21.64 0.56
C GLY A 145 -24.54 -22.01 -0.30
N SER A 146 -24.42 -23.07 -1.11
CA SER A 146 -25.51 -23.62 -1.93
C SER A 146 -25.97 -24.95 -1.35
N MET A 147 -27.29 -25.10 -1.20
CA MET A 147 -27.92 -26.26 -0.57
C MET A 147 -28.56 -27.12 -1.66
N LEU A 148 -28.22 -28.41 -1.73
CA LEU A 148 -28.88 -29.34 -2.63
C LEU A 148 -30.29 -29.68 -2.11
N ILE A 149 -31.28 -29.60 -2.98
CA ILE A 149 -32.67 -29.98 -2.74
C ILE A 149 -33.01 -31.14 -3.68
N GLU A 150 -33.62 -32.20 -3.15
CA GLU A 150 -34.15 -33.33 -3.91
C GLU A 150 -35.66 -33.49 -3.65
N LEU A 151 -36.46 -33.55 -4.72
CA LEU A 151 -37.90 -33.82 -4.66
C LEU A 151 -38.24 -35.09 -5.43
N LYS A 152 -39.08 -35.94 -4.84
CA LYS A 152 -39.65 -37.12 -5.48
C LYS A 152 -40.62 -36.73 -6.60
N PRO A 153 -40.95 -37.65 -7.52
CA PRO A 153 -41.90 -37.39 -8.60
C PRO A 153 -43.24 -36.92 -8.03
N ARG A 154 -43.81 -35.87 -8.63
CA ARG A 154 -45.12 -35.29 -8.23
C ARG A 154 -45.19 -34.79 -6.79
N GLU A 155 -44.06 -34.69 -6.09
CA GLU A 155 -44.01 -34.22 -4.71
C GLU A 155 -44.14 -32.69 -4.66
N ARG A 156 -44.96 -32.21 -3.72
CA ARG A 156 -45.04 -30.79 -3.33
C ARG A 156 -44.53 -30.64 -1.90
N ALA A 157 -43.56 -29.75 -1.69
CA ALA A 157 -42.95 -29.54 -0.39
C ALA A 157 -42.72 -28.06 -0.09
N VAL A 158 -42.85 -27.68 1.18
CA VAL A 158 -42.56 -26.32 1.65
C VAL A 158 -41.21 -26.32 2.35
N TYR A 159 -40.36 -25.38 1.95
CA TYR A 159 -39.02 -25.21 2.46
C TYR A 159 -38.92 -23.93 3.29
N TYR A 160 -38.16 -24.04 4.37
CA TYR A 160 -37.81 -22.93 5.25
C TYR A 160 -36.29 -22.86 5.35
N CYS A 161 -35.71 -21.71 5.02
CA CYS A 161 -34.27 -21.45 5.11
C CYS A 161 -34.00 -20.48 6.25
N ARG A 162 -33.18 -20.87 7.21
CA ARG A 162 -32.58 -19.99 8.22
C ARG A 162 -31.17 -19.61 7.76
N PHE A 163 -30.83 -18.32 7.84
CA PHE A 163 -29.48 -17.85 7.50
C PHE A 163 -29.15 -16.52 8.19
N ASN A 164 -27.86 -16.20 8.25
CA ASN A 164 -27.38 -14.89 8.65
C ASN A 164 -26.70 -14.20 7.48
N PHE A 165 -26.87 -12.89 7.35
CA PHE A 165 -26.00 -12.13 6.47
C PHE A 165 -24.60 -11.98 7.08
N VAL A 166 -23.59 -11.93 6.22
CA VAL A 166 -22.24 -11.49 6.56
C VAL A 166 -22.31 -10.01 6.95
N ARG A 167 -21.53 -9.59 7.95
CA ARG A 167 -21.55 -8.21 8.50
C ARG A 167 -20.90 -7.20 7.54
N THR A 168 -21.51 -6.97 6.38
CA THR A 168 -21.03 -6.09 5.31
C THR A 168 -22.18 -5.35 4.59
N ASN A 169 -21.87 -4.30 3.84
CA ASN A 169 -22.84 -3.51 3.06
C ASN A 169 -23.03 -4.01 1.62
N ILE A 170 -22.24 -5.01 1.18
CA ILE A 170 -22.29 -5.56 -0.19
C ILE A 170 -23.17 -6.80 -0.33
N ASN A 171 -23.94 -7.15 0.70
CA ASN A 171 -24.82 -8.32 0.68
C ASN A 171 -25.81 -8.27 -0.50
N ILE A 172 -26.00 -9.41 -1.17
CA ILE A 172 -26.93 -9.52 -2.30
C ILE A 172 -28.01 -10.52 -1.95
N PHE A 173 -29.17 -9.99 -1.56
CA PHE A 173 -30.30 -10.81 -1.13
C PHE A 173 -31.23 -11.12 -2.30
N THR A 174 -30.82 -12.07 -3.14
CA THR A 174 -31.62 -12.56 -4.25
C THR A 174 -31.61 -14.09 -4.25
N PRO A 175 -32.71 -14.74 -3.81
CA PRO A 175 -32.74 -16.18 -3.75
C PRO A 175 -32.86 -16.80 -5.14
N TYR A 176 -32.04 -17.80 -5.41
CA TYR A 176 -31.99 -18.51 -6.69
C TYR A 176 -32.16 -20.00 -6.50
N LEU A 177 -32.80 -20.60 -7.50
CA LEU A 177 -32.73 -22.02 -7.79
C LEU A 177 -31.87 -22.21 -9.03
N VAL A 178 -30.90 -23.11 -8.96
CA VAL A 178 -29.92 -23.35 -10.03
C VAL A 178 -29.81 -24.85 -10.26
N GLU A 179 -29.91 -25.27 -11.52
CA GLU A 179 -29.76 -26.67 -11.90
C GLU A 179 -28.38 -27.23 -11.49
N THR A 180 -28.32 -28.50 -11.11
CA THR A 180 -27.11 -29.10 -10.51
C THR A 180 -25.89 -29.01 -11.42
N ASP A 181 -26.10 -29.23 -12.71
CA ASP A 181 -25.02 -29.27 -13.70
C ASP A 181 -24.60 -27.86 -14.13
N TYR A 182 -25.47 -26.86 -13.91
CA TYR A 182 -25.26 -25.47 -14.31
C TYR A 182 -24.66 -24.58 -13.21
N LEU A 183 -24.60 -25.04 -11.96
CA LEU A 183 -24.14 -24.21 -10.81
C LEU A 183 -22.80 -23.52 -11.06
N SER A 184 -21.80 -24.23 -11.59
CA SER A 184 -20.47 -23.65 -11.85
C SER A 184 -20.52 -22.55 -12.90
N GLN A 185 -21.23 -22.80 -14.00
CA GLN A 185 -21.36 -21.86 -15.11
C GLN A 185 -22.16 -20.63 -14.67
N TRP A 186 -23.19 -20.83 -13.84
CA TRP A 186 -23.98 -19.75 -13.26
C TRP A 186 -23.15 -18.84 -12.36
N ILE A 187 -22.30 -19.40 -11.48
CA ILE A 187 -21.41 -18.63 -10.61
C ILE A 187 -20.41 -17.83 -11.46
N THR A 188 -19.78 -18.46 -12.45
CA THR A 188 -18.86 -17.77 -13.38
C THR A 188 -19.58 -16.63 -14.10
N ARG A 189 -20.77 -16.87 -14.65
CA ARG A 189 -21.58 -15.83 -15.31
C ARG A 189 -21.94 -14.66 -14.38
N LYS A 190 -22.17 -14.92 -13.09
CA LYS A 190 -22.43 -13.86 -12.10
C LYS A 190 -21.17 -13.06 -11.77
N ARG A 191 -20.00 -13.70 -11.71
CA ARG A 191 -18.70 -13.02 -11.57
C ARG A 191 -18.35 -12.19 -12.82
N ASP A 192 -18.66 -12.71 -14.01
CA ASP A 192 -18.32 -12.06 -15.28
C ASP A 192 -19.03 -10.71 -15.49
N LEU A 193 -20.12 -10.43 -14.76
CA LEU A 193 -20.79 -9.13 -14.79
C LEU A 193 -19.88 -7.97 -14.34
N ASP A 194 -18.82 -8.27 -13.57
CA ASP A 194 -17.82 -7.30 -13.10
C ASP A 194 -16.42 -7.57 -13.69
N TYR A 195 -16.30 -8.44 -14.68
CA TYR A 195 -15.00 -8.86 -15.24
C TYR A 195 -14.13 -7.70 -15.72
N SER A 196 -14.73 -6.66 -16.33
CA SER A 196 -13.97 -5.48 -16.78
C SER A 196 -13.37 -4.68 -15.63
N LEU A 197 -14.05 -4.64 -14.48
CA LEU A 197 -13.53 -4.01 -13.26
C LEU A 197 -12.38 -4.86 -12.72
N ASP A 198 -12.60 -6.16 -12.59
CA ASP A 198 -11.59 -7.10 -12.07
C ASP A 198 -10.28 -7.06 -12.87
N ILE A 199 -10.36 -7.06 -14.22
CA ILE A 199 -9.15 -6.91 -15.07
C ILE A 199 -8.40 -5.62 -14.73
N LEU A 200 -9.11 -4.49 -14.62
CA LEU A 200 -8.48 -3.22 -14.30
C LEU A 200 -7.83 -3.25 -12.92
N THR A 201 -8.53 -3.81 -11.92
CA THR A 201 -8.00 -3.97 -10.57
C THR A 201 -6.74 -4.84 -10.57
N TYR A 202 -6.71 -5.93 -11.36
CA TYR A 202 -5.51 -6.77 -11.50
C TYR A 202 -4.35 -6.04 -12.20
N VAL A 203 -4.63 -5.22 -13.22
CA VAL A 203 -3.61 -4.38 -13.85
C VAL A 203 -3.08 -3.34 -12.86
N ALA A 204 -3.95 -2.65 -12.14
CA ALA A 204 -3.59 -1.64 -11.16
C ALA A 204 -2.74 -2.25 -10.02
N THR A 205 -3.17 -3.39 -9.47
CA THR A 205 -2.40 -4.12 -8.44
C THR A 205 -1.06 -4.63 -8.96
N GLY A 206 -0.99 -5.07 -10.22
CA GLY A 206 0.27 -5.41 -10.89
C GLY A 206 1.23 -4.22 -10.98
N VAL A 207 0.73 -3.04 -11.35
CA VAL A 207 1.52 -1.79 -11.34
C VAL A 207 2.00 -1.46 -9.93
N MET A 208 1.14 -1.57 -8.92
CA MET A 208 1.52 -1.35 -7.52
C MET A 208 2.59 -2.34 -7.06
N MET A 209 2.50 -3.61 -7.46
CA MET A 209 3.51 -4.63 -7.15
C MET A 209 4.88 -4.28 -7.77
N MET A 210 4.89 -3.80 -9.01
CA MET A 210 6.11 -3.29 -9.64
C MET A 210 6.70 -2.09 -8.88
N MET A 211 5.86 -1.18 -8.39
CA MET A 211 6.29 -0.05 -7.55
C MET A 211 6.90 -0.51 -6.21
N VAL A 212 6.36 -1.58 -5.61
CA VAL A 212 6.91 -2.20 -4.39
C VAL A 212 8.31 -2.74 -4.67
N PHE A 213 8.49 -3.54 -5.73
CA PHE A 213 9.79 -4.09 -6.09
C PHE A 213 10.82 -3.00 -6.43
N TYR A 214 10.42 -2.00 -7.21
CA TYR A 214 11.27 -0.84 -7.50
C TYR A 214 11.71 -0.14 -6.21
N SER A 215 10.77 0.14 -5.31
CA SER A 215 11.07 0.85 -4.06
C SER A 215 11.99 0.04 -3.16
N PHE A 216 11.78 -1.28 -3.09
CA PHE A 216 12.67 -2.17 -2.37
C PHE A 216 14.08 -2.21 -2.97
N ALA A 217 14.20 -2.28 -4.30
CA ALA A 217 15.50 -2.25 -4.98
C ALA A 217 16.26 -0.94 -4.70
N VAL A 218 15.58 0.21 -4.76
CA VAL A 218 16.18 1.51 -4.43
C VAL A 218 16.56 1.60 -2.95
N PHE A 219 15.77 1.01 -2.06
CA PHE A 219 16.12 0.90 -0.64
C PHE A 219 17.42 0.09 -0.44
N VAL A 220 17.57 -1.04 -1.14
CA VAL A 220 18.80 -1.85 -1.06
C VAL A 220 20.02 -1.06 -1.55
N GLN A 221 19.86 -0.26 -2.61
CA GLN A 221 20.94 0.56 -3.17
C GLN A 221 21.34 1.74 -2.27
N ASN A 222 20.35 2.51 -1.80
CA ASN A 222 20.59 3.81 -1.18
C ASN A 222 20.46 3.80 0.36
N ARG A 223 19.85 2.76 0.93
CA ARG A 223 19.49 2.61 2.36
C ARG A 223 18.61 3.74 2.93
N ASN A 224 17.88 4.43 2.05
CA ASN A 224 16.94 5.49 2.40
C ASN A 224 15.63 4.88 2.94
N LYS A 225 15.37 5.06 4.24
CA LYS A 225 14.24 4.41 4.94
C LYS A 225 12.86 4.82 4.40
N GLU A 226 12.70 5.97 3.75
CA GLU A 226 11.42 6.40 3.15
C GLU A 226 10.88 5.38 2.12
N PHE A 227 11.77 4.72 1.37
CA PHE A 227 11.35 3.76 0.35
C PHE A 227 10.71 2.50 0.94
N ILE A 228 11.13 2.07 2.15
CA ILE A 228 10.52 0.90 2.79
C ILE A 228 9.09 1.21 3.28
N TYR A 229 8.87 2.41 3.81
CA TYR A 229 7.54 2.82 4.27
C TYR A 229 6.58 3.03 3.10
N TYR A 230 7.07 3.59 1.98
CA TYR A 230 6.30 3.64 0.75
C TYR A 230 5.98 2.23 0.22
N ALA A 231 6.95 1.32 0.19
CA ALA A 231 6.74 -0.07 -0.25
C ALA A 231 5.69 -0.80 0.60
N ILE A 232 5.73 -0.65 1.93
CA ILE A 232 4.74 -1.28 2.83
C ILE A 232 3.34 -0.68 2.60
N TYR A 233 3.24 0.65 2.50
CA TYR A 233 1.97 1.32 2.19
C TYR A 233 1.37 0.82 0.86
N THR A 234 2.18 0.83 -0.21
CA THR A 234 1.76 0.35 -1.54
C THR A 234 1.40 -1.13 -1.53
N LEU A 235 2.13 -1.97 -0.79
CA LEU A 235 1.83 -3.40 -0.64
C LEU A 235 0.49 -3.62 0.07
N CYS A 236 0.23 -2.91 1.17
CA CYS A 236 -1.07 -2.99 1.86
C CYS A 236 -2.22 -2.62 0.92
N THR A 237 -2.08 -1.52 0.17
CA THR A 237 -3.09 -1.09 -0.81
C THR A 237 -3.28 -2.10 -1.94
N ALA A 238 -2.18 -2.66 -2.46
CA ALA A 238 -2.24 -3.70 -3.50
C ALA A 238 -2.93 -4.97 -2.98
N CYS A 239 -2.60 -5.43 -1.77
CA CYS A 239 -3.23 -6.58 -1.13
C CYS A 239 -4.73 -6.36 -0.90
N LEU A 240 -5.13 -5.14 -0.50
CA LEU A 240 -6.54 -4.78 -0.33
C LEU A 240 -7.32 -4.88 -1.65
N LEU A 241 -6.82 -4.23 -2.71
CA LEU A 241 -7.50 -4.24 -4.00
C LEU A 241 -7.51 -5.64 -4.63
N PHE A 242 -6.40 -6.36 -4.54
CA PHE A 242 -6.30 -7.73 -5.03
C PHE A 242 -7.28 -8.65 -4.30
N GLY A 243 -7.34 -8.57 -2.97
CA GLY A 243 -8.26 -9.38 -2.17
C GLY A 243 -9.72 -9.14 -2.54
N LYS A 244 -10.11 -7.88 -2.77
CA LYS A 244 -11.47 -7.50 -3.20
C LYS A 244 -11.86 -8.13 -4.53
N SER A 245 -10.99 -8.08 -5.54
CA SER A 245 -11.27 -8.65 -6.86
C SER A 245 -11.15 -10.18 -6.89
N TYR A 246 -10.10 -10.73 -6.27
CA TYR A 246 -9.81 -12.17 -6.27
C TYR A 246 -10.91 -13.00 -5.60
N MET A 247 -11.38 -12.53 -4.44
CA MET A 247 -12.39 -13.26 -3.64
C MET A 247 -13.83 -12.87 -3.98
N ASN A 248 -14.04 -11.95 -4.92
CA ASN A 248 -15.37 -11.42 -5.28
C ASN A 248 -16.39 -12.55 -5.52
N MET A 249 -17.56 -12.42 -4.88
CA MET A 249 -18.67 -13.39 -4.96
C MET A 249 -18.32 -14.83 -4.55
N SER A 250 -17.22 -15.07 -3.85
CA SER A 250 -16.90 -16.39 -3.29
C SER A 250 -17.59 -16.62 -1.94
N ALA A 251 -17.95 -17.87 -1.64
CA ALA A 251 -18.43 -18.27 -0.32
C ALA A 251 -17.32 -19.04 0.40
N SER A 252 -16.52 -18.34 1.20
CA SER A 252 -15.53 -18.97 2.06
C SER A 252 -15.45 -18.24 3.40
N TRP A 253 -15.07 -18.98 4.45
CA TRP A 253 -14.89 -18.38 5.78
C TRP A 253 -13.86 -17.24 5.75
N PHE A 254 -12.74 -17.43 5.02
CA PHE A 254 -11.70 -16.40 4.92
C PHE A 254 -12.19 -15.17 4.16
N HIS A 255 -12.98 -15.33 3.09
CA HIS A 255 -13.56 -14.19 2.39
C HIS A 255 -14.55 -13.42 3.29
N TYR A 256 -15.38 -14.12 4.08
CA TYR A 256 -16.27 -13.44 5.02
C TYR A 256 -15.49 -12.72 6.11
N PHE A 257 -14.43 -13.31 6.65
CA PHE A 257 -13.53 -12.61 7.57
C PHE A 257 -12.86 -11.40 6.91
N TYR A 258 -12.50 -11.54 5.63
CA TYR A 258 -11.91 -10.47 4.85
C TYR A 258 -12.85 -9.27 4.73
N GLU A 259 -14.09 -9.52 4.31
CA GLU A 259 -15.13 -8.50 4.12
C GLU A 259 -15.69 -7.90 5.41
N GLU A 260 -15.69 -8.64 6.52
CA GLU A 260 -16.22 -8.11 7.80
C GLU A 260 -15.17 -7.32 8.61
N TYR A 261 -13.87 -7.50 8.35
CA TYR A 261 -12.82 -7.00 9.25
C TYR A 261 -11.48 -6.71 8.57
N LEU A 262 -10.89 -7.70 7.88
CA LEU A 262 -9.48 -7.63 7.51
C LEU A 262 -9.19 -6.55 6.46
N ASP A 263 -10.09 -6.36 5.49
CA ASP A 263 -9.95 -5.34 4.45
C ASP A 263 -9.79 -3.92 5.05
N PHE A 264 -10.61 -3.61 6.04
CA PHE A 264 -10.61 -2.35 6.75
C PHE A 264 -9.36 -2.20 7.63
N MET A 265 -8.89 -3.27 8.26
CA MET A 265 -7.61 -3.25 8.99
C MET A 265 -6.42 -3.00 8.06
N ILE A 266 -6.41 -3.63 6.88
CA ILE A 266 -5.37 -3.39 5.87
C ILE A 266 -5.39 -1.92 5.41
N MET A 267 -6.58 -1.34 5.24
CA MET A 267 -6.72 0.08 4.90
C MET A 267 -6.18 1.00 6.00
N ILE A 268 -6.49 0.75 7.27
CA ILE A 268 -5.92 1.50 8.40
C ILE A 268 -4.40 1.35 8.43
N ALA A 269 -3.88 0.13 8.27
CA ALA A 269 -2.44 -0.12 8.24
C ALA A 269 -1.76 0.64 7.09
N SER A 270 -2.37 0.64 5.91
CA SER A 270 -1.93 1.43 4.75
C SER A 270 -1.80 2.92 5.11
N VAL A 271 -2.84 3.53 5.66
CA VAL A 271 -2.80 4.95 6.09
C VAL A 271 -1.77 5.19 7.20
N PHE A 272 -1.62 4.25 8.15
CA PHE A 272 -0.64 4.37 9.22
C PHE A 272 0.79 4.43 8.68
N PHE A 273 1.14 3.55 7.73
CA PHE A 273 2.45 3.56 7.07
C PHE A 273 2.63 4.74 6.13
N TYR A 274 1.57 5.21 5.47
CA TYR A 274 1.58 6.46 4.71
C TYR A 274 2.01 7.65 5.57
N LEU A 275 1.47 7.81 6.78
CA LEU A 275 1.87 8.91 7.68
C LEU A 275 3.35 8.85 8.08
N ILE A 276 3.91 7.64 8.22
CA ILE A 276 5.34 7.45 8.49
C ILE A 276 6.18 7.78 7.26
N PHE A 277 5.72 7.32 6.09
CA PHE A 277 6.33 7.63 4.80
C PHE A 277 6.45 9.14 4.60
N VAL A 278 5.35 9.90 4.71
CA VAL A 278 5.35 11.37 4.52
C VAL A 278 6.35 12.04 5.46
N ARG A 279 6.35 11.62 6.73
CA ARG A 279 7.25 12.17 7.76
C ARG A 279 8.73 11.99 7.39
N GLN A 280 9.11 10.79 6.96
CA GLN A 280 10.48 10.46 6.58
C GLN A 280 10.85 11.09 5.23
N PHE A 281 9.92 11.07 4.27
CA PHE A 281 10.12 11.60 2.93
C PHE A 281 10.41 13.10 2.95
N LEU A 282 9.63 13.89 3.69
CA LEU A 282 9.82 15.34 3.79
C LEU A 282 10.90 15.77 4.80
N ASN A 283 11.47 14.82 5.56
CA ASN A 283 12.30 15.10 6.73
C ASN A 283 11.65 16.17 7.63
N THR A 284 10.40 15.92 8.03
CA THR A 284 9.54 16.93 8.69
C THR A 284 10.10 17.46 9.99
N LYS A 285 10.94 16.68 10.68
CA LYS A 285 11.56 17.09 11.94
C LYS A 285 12.40 18.37 11.78
N GLU A 286 13.10 18.50 10.65
CA GLU A 286 13.99 19.62 10.37
C GLU A 286 13.27 20.70 9.55
N ASN A 287 12.57 20.30 8.49
CA ASN A 287 12.00 21.24 7.53
C ASN A 287 10.61 21.77 7.93
N HIS A 288 9.81 20.95 8.63
CA HIS A 288 8.38 21.22 8.88
C HIS A 288 7.93 20.81 10.30
N PRO A 289 8.43 21.46 11.38
CA PRO A 289 8.24 20.98 12.76
C PRO A 289 6.79 20.85 13.22
N TRP A 290 5.91 21.74 12.74
CA TRP A 290 4.47 21.66 13.01
C TRP A 290 3.86 20.40 12.39
N LEU A 291 4.22 20.10 11.13
CA LEU A 291 3.73 18.91 10.42
C LEU A 291 4.27 17.63 11.07
N ASP A 292 5.52 17.62 11.55
CA ASP A 292 6.07 16.50 12.32
C ASP A 292 5.24 16.18 13.56
N LYS A 293 4.89 17.22 14.33
CA LYS A 293 4.05 17.08 15.53
C LYS A 293 2.67 16.54 15.16
N PHE A 294 2.05 17.08 14.11
CA PHE A 294 0.74 16.61 13.61
C PHE A 294 0.78 15.13 13.21
N LEU A 295 1.66 14.75 12.28
CA LEU A 295 1.78 13.36 11.80
C LEU A 295 2.11 12.38 12.92
N ARG A 296 2.93 12.78 13.90
CA ARG A 296 3.26 11.94 15.04
C ARG A 296 2.07 11.74 15.98
N ILE A 297 1.32 12.79 16.27
CA ILE A 297 0.16 12.72 17.18
C ILE A 297 -0.96 11.92 16.53
N THR A 298 -1.26 12.15 15.25
CA THR A 298 -2.37 11.53 14.50
C THR A 298 -2.29 9.99 14.43
N ARG A 299 -1.09 9.40 14.54
CA ARG A 299 -0.92 7.94 14.55
C ARG A 299 -1.49 7.26 15.80
N TRP A 300 -1.48 7.93 16.95
CA TRP A 300 -2.02 7.37 18.20
C TRP A 300 -3.53 7.16 18.19
N PRO A 301 -4.38 8.17 17.86
CA PRO A 301 -5.81 7.96 17.75
C PRO A 301 -6.14 6.96 16.63
N LEU A 302 -5.36 6.91 15.55
CA LEU A 302 -5.54 5.91 14.50
C LEU A 302 -5.36 4.48 15.04
N ALA A 303 -4.28 4.23 15.79
CA ALA A 303 -4.03 2.94 16.43
C ALA A 303 -5.09 2.61 17.50
N ALA A 304 -5.52 3.61 18.27
CA ALA A 304 -6.59 3.45 19.27
C ALA A 304 -7.92 3.07 18.60
N LEU A 305 -8.32 3.76 17.53
CA LEU A 305 -9.52 3.46 16.76
C LEU A 305 -9.46 2.07 16.13
N ALA A 306 -8.31 1.67 15.58
CA ALA A 306 -8.11 0.31 15.05
C ALA A 306 -8.27 -0.76 16.14
N THR A 307 -7.73 -0.50 17.33
CA THR A 307 -7.84 -1.40 18.49
C THR A 307 -9.29 -1.48 18.96
N ILE A 308 -9.98 -0.35 19.09
CA ILE A 308 -11.40 -0.30 19.47
C ILE A 308 -12.25 -1.06 18.44
N PHE A 309 -12.01 -0.88 17.15
CA PHE A 309 -12.74 -1.58 16.08
C PHE A 309 -12.52 -3.10 16.19
N THR A 310 -11.28 -3.51 16.44
CA THR A 310 -10.93 -4.92 16.66
C THR A 310 -11.67 -5.51 17.87
N ILE A 311 -11.65 -4.80 19.00
CA ILE A 311 -12.37 -5.22 20.20
C ILE A 311 -13.87 -5.34 19.90
N LEU A 312 -14.47 -4.34 19.27
CA LEU A 312 -15.89 -4.35 18.92
C LEU A 312 -16.26 -5.49 17.97
N TYR A 313 -15.44 -5.78 16.97
CA TYR A 313 -15.67 -6.87 16.02
C TYR A 313 -15.76 -8.24 16.70
N PHE A 314 -14.80 -8.52 17.60
CA PHE A 314 -14.72 -9.80 18.31
C PHE A 314 -15.66 -9.91 19.51
N THR A 315 -16.08 -8.79 20.10
CA THR A 315 -16.97 -8.81 21.28
C THR A 315 -18.45 -8.66 20.92
N THR A 316 -18.77 -7.97 19.83
CA THR A 316 -20.13 -7.52 19.53
C THR A 316 -20.61 -8.08 18.19
N SER A 317 -21.87 -8.55 18.15
CA SER A 317 -22.54 -9.00 16.93
C SER A 317 -23.29 -7.90 16.16
N LYS A 318 -23.18 -6.65 16.63
CA LYS A 318 -23.87 -5.45 16.13
C LYS A 318 -23.13 -4.82 14.97
N TYR A 319 -23.60 -5.09 13.76
CA TYR A 319 -23.07 -4.54 12.52
C TYR A 319 -23.22 -3.00 12.42
N VAL A 320 -24.32 -2.42 12.91
CA VAL A 320 -24.59 -0.98 12.80
C VAL A 320 -23.51 -0.16 13.51
N VAL A 321 -23.07 -0.62 14.68
CA VAL A 321 -21.98 0.02 15.44
C VAL A 321 -20.67 -0.06 14.67
N LEU A 322 -20.35 -1.23 14.10
CA LEU A 322 -19.12 -1.45 13.34
C LEU A 322 -19.07 -0.58 12.08
N ASN A 323 -20.16 -0.56 11.31
CA ASN A 323 -20.28 0.24 10.09
C ASN A 323 -20.23 1.75 10.38
N ASN A 324 -20.86 2.21 11.46
CA ASN A 324 -20.77 3.62 11.87
C ASN A 324 -19.34 4.00 12.28
N MET A 325 -18.65 3.11 12.98
CA MET A 325 -17.26 3.33 13.36
C MET A 325 -16.33 3.39 12.15
N GLU A 326 -16.51 2.49 11.18
CA GLU A 326 -15.80 2.52 9.90
C GLU A 326 -16.00 3.87 9.19
N PHE A 327 -17.24 4.36 9.15
CA PHE A 327 -17.55 5.68 8.57
C PHE A 327 -16.85 6.83 9.31
N VAL A 328 -16.86 6.83 10.64
CA VAL A 328 -16.16 7.84 11.46
C VAL A 328 -14.64 7.84 11.19
N ILE A 329 -14.03 6.67 11.09
CA ILE A 329 -12.60 6.54 10.77
C ILE A 329 -12.31 7.03 9.35
N LYS A 330 -13.16 6.74 8.36
CA LYS A 330 -13.00 7.26 7.00
C LYS A 330 -13.12 8.79 6.94
N ILE A 331 -14.04 9.38 7.71
CA ILE A 331 -14.09 10.85 7.87
C ILE A 331 -12.80 11.37 8.49
N PHE A 332 -12.26 10.68 9.50
CA PHE A 332 -10.99 11.05 10.10
C PHE A 332 -9.84 11.04 9.08
N PHE A 333 -9.79 10.05 8.17
CA PHE A 333 -8.81 10.01 7.07
C PHE A 333 -8.96 11.22 6.14
N LEU A 334 -10.19 11.53 5.75
CA LEU A 334 -10.49 12.68 4.90
C LEU A 334 -10.02 13.99 5.54
N LEU A 335 -10.29 14.18 6.84
CA LEU A 335 -9.84 15.37 7.57
C LEU A 335 -8.31 15.48 7.62
N ILE A 336 -7.60 14.37 7.85
CA ILE A 336 -6.13 14.35 7.83
C ILE A 336 -5.61 14.76 6.45
N ALA A 337 -6.19 14.19 5.38
CA ALA A 337 -5.78 14.47 4.01
C ALA A 337 -6.05 15.93 3.61
N ILE A 338 -7.22 16.48 3.97
CA ILE A 338 -7.54 17.90 3.74
C ILE A 338 -6.57 18.81 4.50
N MET A 339 -6.33 18.55 5.79
CA MET A 339 -5.38 19.34 6.58
C MET A 339 -3.97 19.31 5.97
N PHE A 340 -3.53 18.14 5.49
CA PHE A 340 -2.25 17.98 4.82
C PHE A 340 -2.17 18.79 3.50
N ILE A 341 -3.21 18.75 2.67
CA ILE A 341 -3.27 19.51 1.42
C ILE A 341 -3.25 21.03 1.69
N VAL A 342 -4.07 21.51 2.64
CA VAL A 342 -4.12 22.93 3.00
C VAL A 342 -2.77 23.42 3.53
N TYR A 343 -2.07 22.59 4.32
CA TYR A 343 -0.72 22.89 4.76
C TYR A 343 0.26 22.96 3.59
N SER A 344 0.18 22.02 2.67
CA SER A 344 1.08 21.89 1.52
C SER A 344 0.96 23.05 0.54
N ILE A 345 -0.26 23.47 0.18
CA ILE A 345 -0.50 24.57 -0.77
C ILE A 345 0.06 25.91 -0.24
N LYS A 346 0.10 26.10 1.07
CA LYS A 346 0.64 27.32 1.70
C LYS A 346 2.17 27.38 1.67
N ARG A 347 2.86 26.32 1.23
CA ARG A 347 4.32 26.20 1.24
C ARG A 347 4.83 25.95 -0.18
N ASN A 348 5.79 26.76 -0.63
CA ASN A 348 6.46 26.60 -1.92
C ASN A 348 7.56 25.52 -1.86
N ASP A 349 7.22 24.30 -1.42
CA ASP A 349 8.14 23.16 -1.39
C ASP A 349 7.75 22.16 -2.49
N PRO A 350 8.64 21.87 -3.46
CA PRO A 350 8.32 20.95 -4.55
C PRO A 350 7.96 19.55 -4.04
N LEU A 351 8.54 19.08 -2.94
CA LEU A 351 8.23 17.75 -2.38
C LEU A 351 6.81 17.70 -1.80
N LEU A 352 6.36 18.79 -1.17
CA LEU A 352 4.99 18.92 -0.67
C LEU A 352 3.99 18.94 -1.83
N ASN A 353 4.32 19.58 -2.95
CA ASN A 353 3.43 19.67 -4.11
C ASN A 353 3.14 18.30 -4.74
N TYR A 354 4.12 17.40 -4.84
CA TYR A 354 3.88 16.03 -5.30
C TYR A 354 2.89 15.29 -4.40
N LEU A 355 3.08 15.37 -3.08
CA LEU A 355 2.20 14.71 -2.12
C LEU A 355 0.79 15.33 -2.11
N ALA A 356 0.69 16.65 -2.20
CA ALA A 356 -0.56 17.37 -2.24
C ALA A 356 -1.36 17.06 -3.50
N GLY A 357 -0.71 17.00 -4.67
CA GLY A 357 -1.34 16.61 -5.93
C GLY A 357 -1.90 15.20 -5.89
N GLY A 358 -1.15 14.25 -5.34
CA GLY A 358 -1.60 12.87 -5.16
C GLY A 358 -2.78 12.76 -4.20
N SER A 359 -2.67 13.38 -3.02
CA SER A 359 -3.75 13.39 -2.03
C SER A 359 -5.01 14.06 -2.58
N PHE A 360 -4.86 15.15 -3.36
CA PHE A 360 -5.97 15.83 -4.00
C PHE A 360 -6.67 14.93 -5.03
N ALA A 361 -5.90 14.24 -5.90
CA ALA A 361 -6.45 13.31 -6.87
C ALA A 361 -7.24 12.18 -6.17
N LEU A 362 -6.68 11.59 -5.11
CA LEU A 362 -7.37 10.56 -4.33
C LEU A 362 -8.71 11.08 -3.77
N ILE A 363 -8.72 12.25 -3.14
CA ILE A 363 -9.94 12.83 -2.56
C ILE A 363 -10.96 13.14 -3.66
N PHE A 364 -10.54 13.79 -4.74
CA PHE A 364 -11.40 14.16 -5.86
C PHE A 364 -12.12 12.94 -6.44
N PHE A 365 -11.37 11.89 -6.75
CA PHE A 365 -11.96 10.67 -7.29
C PHE A 365 -12.75 9.85 -6.25
N SER A 366 -12.38 9.92 -4.97
CA SER A 366 -13.17 9.34 -3.88
C SER A 366 -14.53 10.02 -3.72
N ILE A 367 -14.62 11.34 -3.91
CA ILE A 367 -15.88 12.08 -3.90
C ILE A 367 -16.77 11.65 -5.08
N ILE A 368 -16.20 11.48 -6.27
CA ILE A 368 -16.94 10.97 -7.44
C ILE A 368 -17.45 9.55 -7.16
N SER A 369 -16.59 8.67 -6.65
CA SER A 369 -16.96 7.30 -6.25
C SER A 369 -18.12 7.29 -5.26
N GLN A 370 -18.04 8.11 -4.21
CA GLN A 370 -19.11 8.24 -3.21
C GLN A 370 -20.40 8.80 -3.81
N GLY A 371 -20.31 9.75 -4.75
CA GLY A 371 -21.45 10.31 -5.46
C GLY A 371 -22.21 9.26 -6.29
N ILE A 372 -21.48 8.33 -6.94
CA ILE A 372 -22.09 7.20 -7.66
C ILE A 372 -22.84 6.29 -6.70
N ILE A 373 -22.25 5.95 -5.55
CA ILE A 373 -22.90 5.08 -4.56
C ILE A 373 -24.15 5.74 -3.96
N MET A 374 -24.06 7.03 -3.61
CA MET A 374 -25.12 7.74 -2.90
C MET A 374 -26.29 8.14 -3.81
N PHE A 375 -26.00 8.58 -5.04
CA PHE A 375 -27.00 9.13 -5.96
C PHE A 375 -27.30 8.24 -7.17
N GLY A 376 -26.56 7.14 -7.35
CA GLY A 376 -26.76 6.23 -8.48
C GLY A 376 -26.42 6.87 -9.84
N TRP A 377 -25.43 7.76 -9.87
CA TRP A 377 -25.01 8.44 -11.10
C TRP A 377 -24.55 7.44 -12.17
N ASN A 378 -25.09 7.58 -13.38
CA ASN A 378 -24.69 6.82 -14.56
C ASN A 378 -24.03 7.77 -15.57
N PHE A 379 -22.73 7.62 -15.77
CA PHE A 379 -21.93 8.46 -16.67
C PHE A 379 -22.02 8.03 -18.14
N SER A 380 -22.19 6.73 -18.41
CA SER A 380 -22.25 6.23 -19.79
C SER A 380 -23.18 5.02 -19.90
N SER A 381 -24.04 5.02 -20.92
CA SER A 381 -24.85 3.86 -21.28
C SER A 381 -24.05 2.79 -22.03
N SER A 382 -22.98 3.19 -22.73
CA SER A 382 -22.18 2.31 -23.58
C SER A 382 -21.05 1.62 -22.80
N ILE A 383 -20.41 2.34 -21.86
CA ILE A 383 -19.27 1.83 -21.11
C ILE A 383 -19.69 1.59 -19.65
N LYS A 384 -20.08 0.35 -19.34
CA LYS A 384 -20.54 -0.05 -17.99
C LYS A 384 -19.49 0.19 -16.89
N LEU A 385 -18.20 0.13 -17.23
CA LEU A 385 -17.09 0.38 -16.30
C LEU A 385 -17.15 1.78 -15.68
N LEU A 386 -17.52 2.81 -16.45
CA LEU A 386 -17.63 4.19 -15.97
C LEU A 386 -18.78 4.43 -14.99
N ASN A 387 -19.66 3.45 -14.80
CA ASN A 387 -20.72 3.53 -13.79
C ASN A 387 -20.33 2.81 -12.49
N ARG A 388 -19.14 2.21 -12.41
CA ARG A 388 -18.67 1.52 -11.20
C ARG A 388 -17.96 2.51 -10.29
N ALA A 389 -18.40 2.61 -9.04
CA ALA A 389 -17.79 3.51 -8.06
C ALA A 389 -16.31 3.17 -7.77
N LEU A 390 -15.99 1.87 -7.65
CA LEU A 390 -14.63 1.40 -7.36
C LEU A 390 -13.62 1.83 -8.43
N PHE A 391 -14.03 1.93 -9.70
CA PHE A 391 -13.19 2.39 -10.81
C PHE A 391 -12.55 3.75 -10.53
N TYR A 392 -13.34 4.74 -10.11
CA TYR A 392 -12.83 6.07 -9.82
C TYR A 392 -11.92 6.06 -8.59
N TYR A 393 -12.29 5.32 -7.55
CA TYR A 393 -11.46 5.19 -6.35
C TYR A 393 -10.07 4.61 -6.67
N GLU A 394 -10.00 3.53 -7.46
CA GLU A 394 -8.74 2.94 -7.91
C GLU A 394 -7.92 3.90 -8.77
N LEU A 395 -8.57 4.64 -9.66
CA LEU A 395 -7.91 5.63 -10.51
C LEU A 395 -7.26 6.74 -9.66
N GLY A 396 -7.93 7.22 -8.62
CA GLY A 396 -7.37 8.16 -7.64
C GLY A 396 -6.15 7.60 -6.90
N LEU A 397 -6.23 6.35 -6.43
CA LEU A 397 -5.12 5.66 -5.76
C LEU A 397 -3.90 5.50 -6.67
N VAL A 398 -4.11 5.10 -7.94
CA VAL A 398 -3.00 4.92 -8.89
C VAL A 398 -2.30 6.26 -9.17
N ILE A 399 -3.06 7.34 -9.38
CA ILE A 399 -2.49 8.68 -9.59
C ILE A 399 -1.71 9.15 -8.36
N GLU A 400 -2.26 8.94 -7.15
CA GLU A 400 -1.57 9.25 -5.90
C GLU A 400 -0.22 8.54 -5.81
N LEU A 401 -0.21 7.22 -6.03
CA LEU A 401 1.00 6.41 -5.96
C LEU A 401 2.05 6.82 -6.99
N ILE A 402 1.64 7.16 -8.22
CA ILE A 402 2.53 7.66 -9.28
C ILE A 402 3.16 8.98 -8.87
N LEU A 403 2.38 9.91 -8.31
CA LEU A 403 2.89 11.21 -7.87
C LEU A 403 3.83 11.08 -6.68
N PHE A 404 3.54 10.18 -5.74
CA PHE A 404 4.44 9.90 -4.60
C PHE A 404 5.75 9.27 -5.08
N LEU A 405 5.68 8.32 -6.01
CA LEU A 405 6.87 7.70 -6.60
C LEU A 405 7.71 8.72 -7.37
N SER A 406 7.06 9.63 -8.09
CA SER A 406 7.72 10.74 -8.80
C SER A 406 8.41 11.68 -7.83
N GLY A 407 7.77 12.02 -6.71
CA GLY A 407 8.38 12.79 -5.62
C GLY A 407 9.59 12.08 -5.00
N LEU A 408 9.50 10.77 -4.76
CA LEU A 408 10.61 9.92 -4.30
C LEU A 408 11.76 9.91 -5.28
N ALA A 409 11.49 9.71 -6.58
CA ALA A 409 12.51 9.73 -7.62
C ALA A 409 13.19 11.10 -7.72
N TYR A 410 12.43 12.19 -7.62
CA TYR A 410 12.95 13.56 -7.61
C TYR A 410 13.87 13.80 -6.40
N LYS A 411 13.42 13.46 -5.18
CA LYS A 411 14.23 13.58 -3.96
C LYS A 411 15.51 12.75 -4.06
N ASN A 412 15.38 11.48 -4.47
CA ASN A 412 16.52 10.57 -4.58
C ASN A 412 17.56 11.07 -5.58
N ARG A 413 17.13 11.60 -6.74
CA ARG A 413 18.02 12.21 -7.73
C ARG A 413 18.77 13.40 -7.14
N ARG A 414 18.07 14.26 -6.38
CA ARG A 414 18.69 15.40 -5.69
C ARG A 414 19.72 14.96 -4.65
N ASP A 415 19.38 13.98 -3.81
CA ASP A 415 20.29 13.43 -2.79
C ASP A 415 21.54 12.77 -3.39
N ILE A 416 21.41 12.14 -4.57
CA ILE A 416 22.55 11.58 -5.29
C ILE A 416 23.45 12.69 -5.83
N ILE A 417 22.86 13.72 -6.46
CA ILE A 417 23.62 14.86 -7.00
C ILE A 417 24.38 15.59 -5.89
N GLU A 418 23.76 15.78 -4.73
CA GLU A 418 24.40 16.44 -3.59
C GLU A 418 25.60 15.64 -3.07
N ARG A 419 25.45 14.32 -2.92
CA ARG A 419 26.55 13.41 -2.52
C ARG A 419 27.68 13.36 -3.53
N VAL A 420 27.36 13.37 -4.83
CA VAL A 420 28.37 13.41 -5.90
C VAL A 420 29.16 14.72 -5.83
N LYS A 421 28.46 15.85 -5.70
CA LYS A 421 29.09 17.18 -5.60
C LYS A 421 29.97 17.32 -4.36
N GLU A 422 29.56 16.75 -3.23
CA GLU A 422 30.37 16.73 -2.01
C GLU A 422 31.66 15.91 -2.20
N ARG A 423 31.56 14.72 -2.82
CA ARG A 423 32.74 13.91 -3.14
C ARG A 423 33.69 14.61 -4.10
N GLU A 424 33.17 15.29 -5.13
CA GLU A 424 33.99 16.07 -6.06
C GLU A 424 34.72 17.21 -5.36
N ARG A 425 34.04 17.94 -4.46
CA ARG A 425 34.65 19.01 -3.65
C ARG A 425 35.79 18.48 -2.78
N LEU A 426 35.59 17.34 -2.12
CA LEU A 426 36.63 16.71 -1.30
C LEU A 426 37.82 16.24 -2.15
N LYS A 427 37.58 15.74 -3.36
CA LYS A 427 38.64 15.35 -4.28
C LYS A 427 39.48 16.55 -4.73
N LEU A 428 38.83 17.64 -5.12
CA LEU A 428 39.52 18.88 -5.52
C LEU A 428 40.32 19.49 -4.37
N ASP A 429 39.81 19.44 -3.13
CA ASP A 429 40.54 19.91 -1.95
C ASP A 429 41.79 19.05 -1.67
N ASN A 430 41.70 17.73 -1.84
CA ASN A 430 42.85 16.84 -1.73
C ASN A 430 43.89 17.09 -2.84
N GLU A 431 43.47 17.19 -4.11
CA GLU A 431 44.38 17.49 -5.22
C GLU A 431 45.08 18.84 -5.02
N ARG A 432 44.36 19.85 -4.51
CA ARG A 432 44.94 21.15 -4.17
C ARG A 432 46.00 21.04 -3.06
N LYS A 433 45.73 20.29 -1.99
CA LYS A 433 46.70 20.09 -0.90
C LYS A 433 47.94 19.33 -1.36
N GLU A 434 47.77 18.34 -2.25
CA GLU A 434 48.90 17.63 -2.86
C GLU A 434 49.75 18.57 -3.70
N PHE A 435 49.12 19.44 -4.51
CA PHE A 435 49.83 20.45 -5.30
C PHE A 435 50.56 21.47 -4.41
N GLU A 436 49.91 21.98 -3.36
CA GLU A 436 50.53 22.89 -2.39
C GLU A 436 51.75 22.24 -1.70
N LYS A 437 51.67 20.94 -1.38
CA LYS A 437 52.81 20.19 -0.83
C LYS A 437 53.95 20.05 -1.83
N GLN A 438 53.65 19.72 -3.09
CA GLN A 438 54.67 19.65 -4.14
C GLN A 438 55.35 21.01 -4.35
N MET A 439 54.56 22.09 -4.42
CA MET A 439 55.08 23.46 -4.51
C MET A 439 55.94 23.82 -3.30
N ALA A 440 55.52 23.47 -2.08
CA ALA A 440 56.31 23.72 -0.89
C ALA A 440 57.66 22.98 -0.90
N VAL A 441 57.67 21.73 -1.39
CA VAL A 441 58.91 20.96 -1.56
C VAL A 441 59.81 21.62 -2.61
N VAL A 442 59.28 21.98 -3.77
CA VAL A 442 60.04 22.66 -4.83
C VAL A 442 60.63 23.97 -4.31
N THR A 443 59.82 24.80 -3.67
CA THR A 443 60.27 26.08 -3.08
C THR A 443 61.33 25.85 -1.99
N ALA A 444 61.18 24.84 -1.12
CA ALA A 444 62.18 24.51 -0.11
C ALA A 444 63.49 24.03 -0.74
N THR A 445 63.43 23.17 -1.77
CA THR A 445 64.62 22.74 -2.50
C THR A 445 65.30 23.90 -3.20
N GLN A 446 64.54 24.87 -3.71
CA GLN A 446 65.11 26.04 -4.36
C GLN A 446 65.81 26.97 -3.36
N HIS A 447 65.19 27.22 -2.21
CA HIS A 447 65.82 27.97 -1.12
C HIS A 447 67.13 27.34 -0.65
N GLU A 448 67.18 26.00 -0.57
CA GLU A 448 68.40 25.28 -0.19
C GLU A 448 69.49 25.41 -1.25
N ARG A 449 69.14 25.32 -2.55
CA ARG A 449 70.08 25.55 -3.65
C ARG A 449 70.66 26.96 -3.62
N ASP A 450 69.81 27.97 -3.42
CA ASP A 450 70.23 29.37 -3.37
C ASP A 450 71.14 29.63 -2.16
N ARG A 451 70.86 29.01 -0.99
CA ARG A 451 71.73 29.08 0.20
C ARG A 451 73.10 28.46 -0.07
N ILE A 452 73.15 27.23 -0.59
CA ILE A 452 74.42 26.55 -0.88
C ILE A 452 75.23 27.38 -1.90
N SER A 453 74.58 27.94 -2.91
CA SER A 453 75.25 28.80 -3.89
C SER A 453 75.87 30.05 -3.25
N ALA A 454 75.21 30.66 -2.27
CA ALA A 454 75.73 31.81 -1.53
C ALA A 454 76.92 31.42 -0.63
N ASP A 455 76.79 30.35 0.16
CA ASP A 455 77.86 29.86 1.02
C ASP A 455 79.10 29.45 0.21
N MET A 456 78.91 28.76 -0.92
CA MET A 456 79.99 28.40 -1.86
C MET A 456 80.68 29.64 -2.43
N HIS A 457 79.93 30.68 -2.79
CA HIS A 457 80.47 31.93 -3.31
C HIS A 457 81.35 32.63 -2.26
N ASP A 458 80.92 32.66 -1.01
CA ASP A 458 81.57 33.44 0.03
C ASP A 458 82.73 32.68 0.70
N GLU A 459 82.58 31.41 1.08
CA GLU A 459 83.62 30.64 1.77
C GLU A 459 84.71 30.11 0.84
N LEU A 460 84.32 29.43 -0.25
CA LEU A 460 85.28 28.87 -1.20
C LEU A 460 85.84 29.97 -2.11
N GLY A 461 85.02 30.92 -2.53
CA GLY A 461 85.46 32.03 -3.38
C GLY A 461 86.51 32.90 -2.69
N SER A 462 86.31 33.26 -1.42
CA SER A 462 87.31 34.02 -0.66
C SER A 462 88.55 33.18 -0.34
N GLY A 463 88.39 31.92 0.08
CA GLY A 463 89.48 31.02 0.42
C GLY A 463 90.42 30.71 -0.76
N VAL A 464 89.87 30.37 -1.93
CA VAL A 464 90.68 30.07 -3.13
C VAL A 464 91.30 31.35 -3.70
N THR A 465 90.60 32.49 -3.62
CA THR A 465 91.18 33.79 -3.99
C THR A 465 92.35 34.17 -3.09
N ALA A 466 92.28 33.89 -1.79
CA ALA A 466 93.37 34.09 -0.86
C ALA A 466 94.57 33.18 -1.16
N ILE A 467 94.34 31.88 -1.47
CA ILE A 467 95.40 30.95 -1.89
C ILE A 467 96.07 31.44 -3.19
N ARG A 468 95.28 31.93 -4.15
CA ARG A 468 95.78 32.52 -5.40
C ARG A 468 96.68 33.73 -5.11
N LEU A 469 96.19 34.70 -4.33
CA LEU A 469 96.95 35.90 -3.95
C LEU A 469 98.22 35.57 -3.17
N MET A 470 98.15 34.66 -2.20
CA MET A 470 99.34 34.23 -1.45
C MET A 470 100.35 33.54 -2.36
N SER A 471 99.91 32.70 -3.30
CA SER A 471 100.78 32.07 -4.30
C SER A 471 101.42 33.10 -5.23
N GLU A 472 100.68 34.12 -5.65
CA GLU A 472 101.17 35.24 -6.48
C GLU A 472 102.19 36.12 -5.72
N ILE A 473 101.92 36.41 -4.45
CA ILE A 473 102.82 37.17 -3.57
C ILE A 473 104.11 36.40 -3.32
N LEU A 474 104.01 35.09 -3.06
CA LEU A 474 105.17 34.21 -2.89
C LEU A 474 106.00 34.14 -4.17
N LYS A 475 105.36 33.98 -5.34
CA LYS A 475 106.04 34.06 -6.67
C LYS A 475 106.78 35.38 -6.84
N THR A 476 106.17 36.50 -6.43
CA THR A 476 106.75 37.84 -6.60
C THR A 476 107.91 38.13 -5.64
N ARG A 477 107.91 37.53 -4.44
CA ARG A 477 108.97 37.70 -3.42
C ARG A 477 110.17 36.77 -3.63
N MET A 478 110.01 35.59 -4.25
CA MET A 478 111.05 34.57 -4.40
C MET A 478 111.70 34.57 -5.81
N LYS A 479 112.01 35.75 -6.37
CA LYS A 479 112.46 35.94 -7.77
C LYS A 479 113.71 35.16 -8.21
N GLU A 480 114.51 34.63 -7.28
CA GLU A 480 115.77 33.92 -7.58
C GLU A 480 115.68 32.39 -7.47
N GLN A 481 114.56 31.82 -6.99
CA GLN A 481 114.35 30.38 -6.89
C GLN A 481 112.94 30.02 -7.37
N SER A 482 112.84 29.43 -8.58
CA SER A 482 111.57 28.97 -9.13
C SER A 482 111.18 27.64 -8.49
N PHE A 483 110.03 27.61 -7.80
CA PHE A 483 109.42 26.40 -7.25
C PHE A 483 108.28 25.94 -8.17
N PRO A 484 108.48 24.89 -8.98
CA PRO A 484 107.43 24.39 -9.90
C PRO A 484 106.16 23.94 -9.15
N GLU A 485 106.25 23.58 -7.87
CA GLU A 485 105.11 23.25 -7.00
C GLU A 485 104.21 24.47 -6.74
N LEU A 486 104.79 25.68 -6.60
CA LEU A 486 104.04 26.92 -6.35
C LEU A 486 103.28 27.36 -7.61
N GLU A 487 103.85 27.10 -8.79
CA GLU A 487 103.18 27.30 -10.07
C GLU A 487 102.00 26.34 -10.25
N LYS A 488 102.16 25.08 -9.85
CA LYS A 488 101.06 24.11 -9.80
C LYS A 488 99.96 24.54 -8.82
N ILE A 489 100.28 25.08 -7.64
CA ILE A 489 99.29 25.55 -6.66
C ILE A 489 98.51 26.77 -7.19
N SER A 490 99.23 27.76 -7.75
CA SER A 490 98.63 28.95 -8.38
C SER A 490 97.70 28.56 -9.54
N ASN A 491 98.13 27.67 -10.42
CA ASN A 491 97.31 27.19 -11.54
C ASN A 491 96.12 26.34 -11.06
N SER A 492 96.30 25.51 -10.02
CA SER A 492 95.21 24.72 -9.43
C SER A 492 94.16 25.60 -8.75
N ALA A 493 94.58 26.66 -8.05
CA ALA A 493 93.66 27.64 -7.48
C ALA A 493 92.87 28.39 -8.56
N ASN A 494 93.50 28.68 -9.70
CA ASN A 494 92.84 29.35 -10.82
C ASN A 494 91.82 28.44 -11.53
N ASP A 495 92.17 27.17 -11.75
CA ASP A 495 91.25 26.16 -12.32
C ASP A 495 90.08 25.86 -11.36
N LEU A 496 90.34 25.81 -10.05
CA LEU A 496 89.30 25.67 -9.03
C LEU A 496 88.34 26.86 -9.02
N LEU A 497 88.82 28.10 -9.16
CA LEU A 497 87.96 29.29 -9.28
C LEU A 497 87.08 29.23 -10.54
N GLY A 498 87.63 28.81 -11.69
CA GLY A 498 86.87 28.65 -12.93
C GLY A 498 85.77 27.58 -12.82
N LYS A 499 86.10 26.42 -12.25
CA LYS A 499 85.14 25.33 -12.00
C LYS A 499 84.08 25.71 -10.97
N MET A 500 84.46 26.41 -9.92
CA MET A 500 83.53 26.91 -8.89
C MET A 500 82.53 27.91 -9.48
N ASN A 501 82.99 28.88 -10.27
CA ASN A 501 82.09 29.84 -10.93
C ASN A 501 81.09 29.14 -11.85
N THR A 502 81.51 28.08 -12.53
CA THR A 502 80.63 27.24 -13.36
C THR A 502 79.59 26.52 -12.51
N ILE A 503 79.99 25.94 -11.38
CA ILE A 503 79.06 25.26 -10.46
C ILE A 503 78.05 26.26 -9.86
N ILE A 504 78.50 27.40 -9.37
CA ILE A 504 77.64 28.49 -8.86
C ILE A 504 76.67 28.95 -9.95
N TRP A 505 77.15 29.11 -11.19
CA TRP A 505 76.33 29.52 -12.32
C TRP A 505 75.21 28.51 -12.63
N THR A 506 75.51 27.21 -12.59
CA THR A 506 74.53 26.13 -12.79
C THR A 506 73.60 25.87 -11.60
N MET A 507 73.90 26.38 -10.41
CA MET A 507 73.06 26.22 -9.22
C MET A 507 72.12 27.40 -8.95
N LYS A 508 72.34 28.55 -9.61
CA LYS A 508 71.56 29.75 -9.41
C LYS A 508 70.24 29.69 -10.18
N SER A 509 69.11 29.77 -9.47
CA SER A 509 67.75 29.77 -10.06
C SER A 509 67.55 30.77 -11.21
N SER A 510 68.20 31.93 -11.16
CA SER A 510 68.08 32.95 -12.22
C SER A 510 68.66 32.51 -13.57
N ASN A 511 69.48 31.46 -13.57
CA ASN A 511 70.17 30.94 -14.76
C ASN A 511 69.55 29.63 -15.27
N ASP A 512 68.42 29.20 -14.71
CA ASP A 512 67.65 28.01 -15.14
C ASP A 512 66.67 28.32 -16.31
N THR A 513 67.04 29.24 -17.21
CA THR A 513 66.30 29.47 -18.46
C THR A 513 67.10 29.01 -19.66
N VAL A 514 66.39 28.70 -20.76
CA VAL A 514 67.05 28.32 -22.01
C VAL A 514 67.91 29.46 -22.55
N GLU A 515 67.48 30.71 -22.32
CA GLU A 515 68.21 31.92 -22.74
C GLU A 515 69.52 32.11 -21.97
N SER A 516 69.54 31.86 -20.65
CA SER A 516 70.78 31.92 -19.87
C SER A 516 71.75 30.80 -20.25
N LEU A 517 71.26 29.59 -20.53
CA LEU A 517 72.09 28.49 -21.04
C LEU A 517 72.75 28.84 -22.37
N VAL A 518 71.99 29.41 -23.32
CA VAL A 518 72.52 29.86 -24.61
C VAL A 518 73.51 31.03 -24.45
N ALA A 519 73.34 31.88 -23.44
CA ALA A 519 74.28 32.96 -23.16
C ALA A 519 75.59 32.50 -22.47
N TYR A 520 75.59 31.31 -21.87
CA TYR A 520 76.73 30.75 -21.14
C TYR A 520 77.63 29.84 -21.99
N ILE A 521 77.03 29.08 -22.92
CA ILE A 521 77.74 28.32 -23.96
C ILE A 521 78.36 29.28 -24.97
#